data_AF-A0A1Q7ASB4-F1
#
_entry.id   AF-A0A1Q7ASB4-F1
#
_cell.length_a   1.000
_cell.length_b   1.000
_cell.length_c   1.000
_cell.angle_alpha   90.00
_cell.angle_beta   90.00
_cell.angle_gamma   90.00
#
_symmetry.space_group_name_H-M   'P 1'
#
loop_
_entity.id
_entity.type
_entity.pdbx_description
1 polymer ?
#
loop_
_entity_poly.entity_id
_entity_poly.type
_entity_poly.pdbx_seq_one_letter_code
_entity_poly.pdbx_strand_id
1 'polypeptide(L)'
;MAAAVGPVPGPPPAERAELELLFDRSTALAHLSTEDRLGLMAAARPVTLPPGAQLTLIGAQDAVVLTSGVLVRPDGKELRAGALVGPFGVPPAGPVGIARTPVRAWVLPAFGGVTTLLRTATPAPVAMGPGVAPAFGVHPPAGYPPLAAPPGAPPSDVDGDRDRRFERKLWWLLLLLLLFALLLTGSNLLPGPAWGEMPDDRALLHVEQGTVTVTVNGVPRALGRGDDYYAGRTDEVSVGDRSLARLTFRGGGYTVLCGGSRVGIGALSSVGRPIEPSGALDLLDGRLLADTTGTSRAFRALNLSLSAGGGHVANAGAARFAAAGRDVTVAAGTVTVDGAGVAPVGGALACGNGQLGAIPVPGTSDSPSPDDSTSTSPDPSDSPSPSASPSAATSSPAGAPTKSPTKAPTGPPPTTAGPPPKNQPPAIVGAHLLETLVAQLPPKGLTCFGQKQPSEQIAEGVYVSNFTDPDDPIGNLKFGFTWKLDTDGTSGAGGFQLGDGIWAGSFLVPYAASHTKGGTVTVDIFVTDPAGNRRDVILKTALDACVIRG
;
A
#
# COMPACT_ATOMS: atom_id res chain seq x y z
N MET A 1 -17.69 -1.38 23.28
CA MET A 1 -17.33 -2.41 22.27
C MET A 1 -16.24 -1.80 21.43
N ALA A 2 -15.07 -2.43 21.37
CA ALA A 2 -13.93 -1.90 20.62
C ALA A 2 -13.97 -2.48 19.20
N ALA A 3 -14.23 -1.63 18.22
CA ALA A 3 -13.78 -1.90 16.86
C ALA A 3 -12.27 -1.58 16.85
N ALA A 4 -11.45 -2.59 16.59
CA ALA A 4 -10.00 -2.50 16.61
C ALA A 4 -9.49 -2.91 15.24
N VAL A 5 -9.42 -1.94 14.33
CA VAL A 5 -8.83 -2.13 13.00
C VAL A 5 -7.57 -1.27 12.93
N GLY A 6 -6.43 -1.94 12.80
CA GLY A 6 -5.11 -1.32 12.61
C GLY A 6 -4.99 -0.56 11.28
N PRO A 7 -3.82 0.02 10.97
CA PRO A 7 -3.62 0.72 9.71
C PRO A 7 -3.84 -0.22 8.52
N VAL A 8 -4.97 -0.07 7.83
CA VAL A 8 -5.23 -0.81 6.58
C VAL A 8 -4.27 -0.28 5.51
N PRO A 9 -3.66 -1.13 4.67
CA PRO A 9 -2.88 -0.67 3.51
C PRO A 9 -3.76 0.15 2.57
N GLY A 10 -3.48 1.45 2.42
CA GLY A 10 -4.24 2.36 1.57
C GLY A 10 -3.51 2.72 0.27
N PRO A 11 -4.23 3.31 -0.69
CA PRO A 11 -3.63 3.84 -1.91
C PRO A 11 -2.55 4.90 -1.58
N PRO A 12 -1.48 4.99 -2.38
CA PRO A 12 -0.38 5.94 -2.15
C PRO A 12 -0.87 7.39 -2.11
N PRO A 13 -0.14 8.33 -1.48
CA PRO A 13 -0.62 9.71 -1.27
C PRO A 13 -1.13 10.43 -2.53
N ALA A 14 -0.50 10.21 -3.68
CA ALA A 14 -0.94 10.78 -4.95
C ALA A 14 -2.28 10.21 -5.44
N GLU A 15 -2.46 8.89 -5.36
CA GLU A 15 -3.70 8.20 -5.74
C GLU A 15 -4.83 8.47 -4.73
N ARG A 16 -4.48 8.60 -3.45
CA ARG A 16 -5.39 9.03 -2.38
C ARG A 16 -5.91 10.44 -2.62
N ALA A 17 -5.07 11.39 -3.04
CA ALA A 17 -5.49 12.74 -3.39
C ALA A 17 -6.41 12.78 -4.62
N GLU A 18 -6.20 11.90 -5.60
CA GLU A 18 -7.08 11.72 -6.75
C GLU A 18 -8.44 11.12 -6.34
N LEU A 19 -8.46 10.13 -5.44
CA LEU A 19 -9.69 9.61 -4.82
C LEU A 19 -10.41 10.70 -4.00
N GLU A 20 -9.70 11.55 -3.25
CA GLU A 20 -10.29 12.69 -2.53
C GLU A 20 -11.06 13.57 -3.53
N LEU A 21 -10.40 14.00 -4.61
CA LEU A 21 -11.01 14.79 -5.69
C LEU A 21 -12.17 14.08 -6.41
N LEU A 22 -12.09 12.76 -6.59
CA LEU A 22 -13.13 11.98 -7.27
C LEU A 22 -14.39 11.85 -6.41
N PHE A 23 -14.24 11.63 -5.11
CA PHE A 23 -15.36 11.56 -4.17
C PHE A 23 -16.02 12.94 -3.95
N ASP A 24 -15.27 14.04 -4.00
CA ASP A 24 -15.86 15.40 -3.98
C ASP A 24 -16.68 15.71 -5.25
N ARG A 25 -16.28 15.15 -6.39
CA ARG A 25 -16.96 15.36 -7.68
C ARG A 25 -18.11 14.39 -7.94
N SER A 26 -18.19 13.28 -7.21
CA SER A 26 -19.25 12.29 -7.35
C SER A 26 -20.44 12.62 -6.44
N THR A 27 -21.54 13.09 -7.03
CA THR A 27 -22.78 13.41 -6.29
C THR A 27 -23.34 12.21 -5.52
N ALA A 28 -23.08 10.99 -5.98
CA ALA A 28 -23.49 9.76 -5.29
C ALA A 28 -22.65 9.45 -4.03
N LEU A 29 -21.45 10.02 -3.90
CA LEU A 29 -20.53 9.80 -2.78
C LEU A 29 -20.50 10.98 -1.79
N ALA A 30 -21.03 12.15 -2.19
CA ALA A 30 -21.07 13.37 -1.38
C ALA A 30 -21.90 13.27 -0.08
N HIS A 31 -22.78 12.27 0.04
CA HIS A 31 -23.64 12.05 1.21
C HIS A 31 -23.06 11.08 2.26
N LEU A 32 -21.89 10.48 1.99
CA LEU A 32 -21.22 9.58 2.92
C LEU A 32 -20.69 10.33 4.14
N SER A 33 -20.60 9.66 5.30
CA SER A 33 -19.88 10.23 6.42
C SER A 33 -18.38 10.34 6.09
N THR A 34 -17.67 11.22 6.78
CA THR A 34 -16.21 11.37 6.63
C THR A 34 -15.48 10.04 6.87
N GLU A 35 -15.99 9.21 7.79
CA GLU A 35 -15.40 7.93 8.19
C GLU A 35 -15.67 6.85 7.13
N ASP A 36 -16.92 6.73 6.66
CA ASP A 36 -17.28 5.83 5.54
C ASP A 36 -16.49 6.15 4.28
N ARG A 37 -16.33 7.45 3.99
CA ARG A 37 -15.55 7.94 2.85
C ARG A 37 -14.08 7.54 3.01
N LEU A 38 -13.48 7.74 4.18
CA LEU A 38 -12.09 7.35 4.44
C LEU A 38 -11.90 5.82 4.37
N GLY A 39 -12.84 5.02 4.88
CA GLY A 39 -12.82 3.55 4.81
C GLY A 39 -12.98 3.02 3.39
N LEU A 40 -13.91 3.57 2.60
CA LEU A 40 -14.06 3.23 1.17
C LEU A 40 -12.81 3.59 0.36
N MET A 41 -12.20 4.75 0.63
CA MET A 41 -10.98 5.19 -0.04
C MET A 41 -9.75 4.41 0.42
N ALA A 42 -9.73 3.89 1.65
CA ALA A 42 -8.73 2.94 2.13
C ALA A 42 -8.77 1.63 1.33
N ALA A 43 -9.96 1.08 1.13
CA ALA A 43 -10.17 -0.20 0.45
C ALA A 43 -10.25 -0.10 -1.08
N ALA A 44 -10.28 1.11 -1.66
CA ALA A 44 -10.45 1.35 -3.09
C ALA A 44 -9.28 0.79 -3.90
N ARG A 45 -9.60 0.08 -5.00
CA ARG A 45 -8.61 -0.58 -5.87
C ARG A 45 -8.56 0.09 -7.24
N PRO A 46 -7.38 0.53 -7.73
CA PRO A 46 -7.27 1.17 -9.03
C PRO A 46 -7.42 0.11 -10.14
N VAL A 47 -8.15 0.46 -11.19
CA VAL A 47 -8.33 -0.36 -12.39
C VAL A 47 -8.02 0.48 -13.62
N THR A 48 -7.12 -0.01 -14.46
CA THR A 48 -6.79 0.59 -15.76
C THR A 48 -7.08 -0.42 -16.87
N LEU A 49 -7.83 0.00 -17.88
CA LEU A 49 -8.29 -0.85 -18.98
C LEU A 49 -7.86 -0.25 -20.34
N PRO A 50 -7.24 -1.04 -21.23
CA PRO A 50 -7.04 -0.62 -22.61
C PRO A 50 -8.37 -0.65 -23.39
N PRO A 51 -8.46 0.04 -24.55
CA PRO A 51 -9.61 -0.08 -25.45
C PRO A 51 -9.92 -1.55 -25.79
N GLY A 52 -11.20 -1.90 -25.78
CA GLY A 52 -11.71 -3.26 -26.00
C GLY A 52 -11.72 -4.17 -24.77
N ALA A 53 -11.08 -3.79 -23.65
CA ALA A 53 -11.12 -4.60 -22.43
C ALA A 53 -12.45 -4.46 -21.69
N GLN A 54 -12.92 -5.57 -21.10
CA GLN A 54 -14.14 -5.63 -20.32
C GLN A 54 -13.89 -5.36 -18.83
N LEU A 55 -14.75 -4.58 -18.21
CA LEU A 55 -14.80 -4.36 -16.77
C LEU A 55 -15.84 -5.29 -16.13
N THR A 56 -15.44 -6.07 -15.14
CA THR A 56 -16.30 -6.94 -14.34
C THR A 56 -16.15 -6.60 -12.86
N LEU A 57 -17.25 -6.75 -12.10
CA LEU A 57 -17.22 -6.66 -10.64
C LEU A 57 -17.33 -8.07 -10.05
N ILE A 58 -16.51 -8.35 -9.03
CA ILE A 58 -16.38 -9.68 -8.44
C ILE A 58 -17.39 -9.84 -7.30
N GLY A 59 -17.41 -8.90 -6.35
CA GLY A 59 -18.34 -8.89 -5.23
C GLY A 59 -19.71 -8.33 -5.60
N ALA A 60 -20.76 -8.93 -5.04
CA ALA A 60 -22.15 -8.47 -5.16
C ALA A 60 -22.35 -7.02 -4.68
N GLN A 61 -21.57 -6.62 -3.67
CA GLN A 61 -21.65 -5.33 -3.00
C GLN A 61 -20.58 -4.35 -3.49
N ASP A 62 -19.76 -4.73 -4.46
CA ASP A 62 -18.75 -3.84 -5.02
C ASP A 62 -19.42 -2.81 -5.94
N ALA A 63 -18.88 -1.60 -5.95
CA ALA A 63 -19.18 -0.59 -6.95
C ALA A 63 -17.91 -0.22 -7.72
N VAL A 64 -18.04 0.52 -8.81
CA VAL A 64 -16.93 1.12 -9.53
C VAL A 64 -17.26 2.56 -9.90
N VAL A 65 -16.32 3.47 -9.68
CA VAL A 65 -16.40 4.87 -10.10
C VAL A 65 -15.35 5.14 -11.17
N LEU A 66 -15.75 5.72 -12.30
CA LEU A 66 -14.83 6.06 -13.39
C LEU A 66 -14.10 7.36 -13.09
N THR A 67 -12.80 7.40 -13.32
CA THR A 67 -11.96 8.61 -13.18
C THR A 67 -11.68 9.26 -14.53
N SER A 68 -11.44 8.45 -15.57
CA SER A 68 -11.19 8.93 -16.93
C SER A 68 -11.54 7.89 -18.00
N GLY A 69 -11.74 8.36 -19.23
CA GLY A 69 -12.10 7.52 -20.38
C GLY A 69 -13.61 7.31 -20.56
N VAL A 70 -13.96 6.40 -21.47
CA VAL A 70 -15.33 6.03 -21.82
C VAL A 70 -15.50 4.51 -21.73
N LEU A 71 -16.45 4.06 -20.90
CA LEU A 71 -16.87 2.65 -20.82
C LEU A 71 -18.29 2.51 -21.38
N VAL A 72 -18.52 1.55 -22.27
CA VAL A 72 -19.84 1.29 -22.87
C VAL A 72 -20.48 0.10 -22.17
N ARG A 73 -21.64 0.32 -21.56
CA ARG A 73 -22.42 -0.73 -20.89
C ARG A 73 -23.04 -1.73 -21.90
N PRO A 74 -23.46 -2.93 -21.45
CA PRO A 74 -24.20 -3.87 -22.29
C PRO A 74 -25.53 -3.33 -22.87
N ASP A 75 -26.12 -2.29 -22.26
CA ASP A 75 -27.30 -1.57 -22.77
C ASP A 75 -26.97 -0.46 -23.79
N GLY A 76 -25.70 -0.36 -24.22
CA GLY A 76 -25.21 0.63 -25.16
C GLY A 76 -24.92 2.02 -24.58
N LYS A 77 -25.15 2.24 -23.28
CA LYS A 77 -24.92 3.56 -22.67
C LYS A 77 -23.43 3.81 -22.39
N GLU A 78 -22.97 5.01 -22.73
CA GLU A 78 -21.63 5.48 -22.35
C GLU A 78 -21.59 5.97 -20.90
N LEU A 79 -20.57 5.54 -20.18
CA LEU A 79 -20.17 6.00 -18.86
C LEU A 79 -18.85 6.77 -18.99
N ARG A 80 -18.71 7.84 -18.20
CA ARG A 80 -17.57 8.78 -18.23
C ARG A 80 -17.12 9.08 -16.80
N ALA A 81 -16.07 9.89 -16.66
CA ALA A 81 -15.56 10.35 -15.36
C ALA A 81 -16.69 10.81 -14.40
N GLY A 82 -16.62 10.37 -13.14
CA GLY A 82 -17.63 10.62 -12.10
C GLY A 82 -18.79 9.62 -12.07
N ALA A 83 -18.99 8.81 -13.11
CA ALA A 83 -20.06 7.80 -13.12
C ALA A 83 -19.77 6.66 -12.14
N LEU A 84 -20.72 6.42 -11.22
CA LEU A 84 -20.73 5.28 -10.28
C LEU A 84 -21.63 4.16 -10.84
N VAL A 85 -21.17 2.91 -10.74
CA VAL A 85 -21.92 1.72 -11.16
C VAL A 85 -21.81 0.62 -10.12
N GLY A 86 -22.90 -0.11 -9.87
CA GLY A 86 -23.05 -0.97 -8.70
C GLY A 86 -23.53 -0.18 -7.48
N PRO A 87 -23.79 -0.86 -6.34
CA PRO A 87 -23.67 -2.30 -6.15
C PRO A 87 -24.82 -3.03 -6.84
N PHE A 88 -24.60 -4.27 -7.27
CA PHE A 88 -25.60 -5.05 -8.02
C PHE A 88 -26.39 -6.03 -7.15
N GLY A 89 -25.96 -6.25 -5.90
CA GLY A 89 -26.69 -7.05 -4.90
C GLY A 89 -26.64 -8.57 -5.08
N VAL A 90 -26.13 -9.07 -6.22
CA VAL A 90 -26.06 -10.50 -6.55
C VAL A 90 -24.67 -10.86 -7.09
N PRO A 91 -23.99 -11.91 -6.60
CA PRO A 91 -22.70 -12.36 -7.13
C PRO A 91 -22.88 -13.49 -8.19
N PRO A 92 -22.03 -13.54 -9.24
CA PRO A 92 -21.12 -12.48 -9.67
C PRO A 92 -21.92 -11.28 -10.19
N ALA A 93 -21.46 -10.07 -9.89
CA ALA A 93 -22.15 -8.82 -10.26
C ALA A 93 -22.22 -8.57 -11.77
N GLY A 94 -21.45 -9.32 -12.56
CA GLY A 94 -21.50 -9.33 -14.02
C GLY A 94 -20.62 -8.27 -14.70
N PRO A 95 -20.70 -8.18 -16.04
CA PRO A 95 -19.94 -7.20 -16.81
C PRO A 95 -20.56 -5.80 -16.68
N VAL A 96 -19.76 -4.86 -16.19
CA VAL A 96 -20.12 -3.43 -16.10
C VAL A 96 -20.16 -2.81 -17.50
N GLY A 97 -19.20 -3.16 -18.36
CA GLY A 97 -19.11 -2.64 -19.72
C GLY A 97 -17.75 -2.91 -20.37
N ILE A 98 -17.56 -2.40 -21.59
CA ILE A 98 -16.34 -2.53 -22.39
C ILE A 98 -15.73 -1.13 -22.58
N ALA A 99 -14.42 -1.00 -22.36
CA ALA A 99 -13.69 0.25 -22.53
C ALA A 99 -13.63 0.65 -24.02
N ARG A 100 -14.14 1.83 -24.38
CA ARG A 100 -14.07 2.38 -25.76
C ARG A 100 -12.77 3.16 -25.99
N THR A 101 -12.28 3.81 -24.95
CA THR A 101 -10.96 4.47 -24.88
C THR A 101 -10.12 3.74 -23.82
N PRO A 102 -8.85 4.12 -23.58
CA PRO A 102 -8.24 3.80 -22.29
C PRO A 102 -9.15 4.35 -21.17
N VAL A 103 -9.42 3.52 -20.15
CA VAL A 103 -10.25 3.87 -19.00
C VAL A 103 -9.44 3.70 -17.73
N ARG A 104 -9.53 4.66 -16.81
CA ARG A 104 -9.08 4.50 -15.42
C ARG A 104 -10.27 4.69 -14.49
N ALA A 105 -10.40 3.77 -13.53
CA ALA A 105 -11.52 3.68 -12.62
C ALA A 105 -11.06 3.15 -11.25
N TRP A 106 -11.92 3.24 -10.25
CA TRP A 106 -11.70 2.74 -8.90
C TRP A 106 -12.80 1.79 -8.50
N VAL A 107 -12.45 0.54 -8.20
CA VAL A 107 -13.39 -0.42 -7.60
C VAL A 107 -13.47 -0.13 -6.10
N LEU A 108 -14.69 0.06 -5.63
CA LEU A 108 -15.06 0.34 -4.24
C LEU A 108 -15.66 -0.96 -3.66
N PRO A 109 -14.86 -1.81 -2.99
CA PRO A 109 -15.35 -3.07 -2.46
C PRO A 109 -16.35 -2.83 -1.33
N ALA A 110 -17.32 -3.74 -1.20
CA ALA A 110 -18.34 -3.71 -0.14
C ALA A 110 -19.17 -2.41 -0.01
N PHE A 111 -19.19 -1.56 -1.04
CA PHE A 111 -19.94 -0.30 -1.09
C PHE A 111 -21.43 -0.44 -0.71
N GLY A 112 -22.10 -1.53 -1.09
CA GLY A 112 -23.49 -1.78 -0.68
C GLY A 112 -23.69 -2.07 0.81
N GLY A 113 -22.62 -2.48 1.52
CA GLY A 113 -22.61 -2.68 2.97
C GLY A 113 -22.56 -1.39 3.79
N VAL A 114 -22.21 -0.25 3.18
CA VAL A 114 -22.05 1.07 3.85
C VAL A 114 -23.38 1.58 4.41
N THR A 115 -24.51 1.02 3.98
CA THR A 115 -25.84 1.27 4.57
C THR A 115 -26.03 0.68 5.98
N THR A 116 -25.13 -0.18 6.47
CA THR A 116 -25.28 -0.80 7.82
C THR A 116 -25.11 0.18 8.99
N LEU A 117 -24.61 1.41 8.75
CA LEU A 117 -24.62 2.49 9.73
C LEU A 117 -25.86 3.41 9.62
N LEU A 118 -26.73 3.22 8.61
CA LEU A 118 -27.96 3.99 8.41
C LEU A 118 -29.22 3.15 8.67
N ARG A 119 -29.79 3.36 9.86
CA ARG A 119 -31.01 2.71 10.35
C ARG A 119 -32.26 3.13 9.58
N THR A 120 -32.57 2.50 8.44
CA THR A 120 -33.95 2.36 7.90
C THR A 120 -34.10 1.26 6.85
N ALA A 121 -35.31 0.69 6.81
CA ALA A 121 -35.74 -0.47 6.02
C ALA A 121 -35.26 -0.58 4.55
N THR A 122 -34.89 -1.79 4.16
CA THR A 122 -34.75 -2.25 2.77
C THR A 122 -36.09 -2.22 2.02
N PRO A 123 -36.18 -1.57 0.85
CA PRO A 123 -37.20 -1.90 -0.14
C PRO A 123 -36.92 -3.32 -0.70
N ALA A 124 -37.96 -4.12 -0.89
CA ALA A 124 -37.80 -5.48 -1.41
C ALA A 124 -37.26 -5.49 -2.87
N PRO A 125 -36.37 -6.41 -3.23
CA PRO A 125 -35.88 -6.53 -4.61
C PRO A 125 -36.98 -7.01 -5.55
N VAL A 126 -37.13 -6.33 -6.68
CA VAL A 126 -38.01 -6.77 -7.77
C VAL A 126 -37.36 -7.97 -8.47
N ALA A 127 -38.03 -9.12 -8.46
CA ALA A 127 -37.52 -10.32 -9.09
C ALA A 127 -37.56 -10.23 -10.63
N MET A 128 -36.41 -10.37 -11.28
CA MET A 128 -36.31 -10.78 -12.68
C MET A 128 -35.58 -12.12 -12.74
N GLY A 129 -36.31 -13.18 -13.10
CA GLY A 129 -35.79 -14.55 -13.12
C GLY A 129 -34.99 -14.87 -14.39
N PRO A 130 -34.11 -15.89 -14.34
CA PRO A 130 -33.35 -16.35 -15.51
C PRO A 130 -34.17 -17.30 -16.38
N GLY A 131 -33.94 -17.29 -17.71
CA GLY A 131 -34.37 -18.40 -18.59
C GLY A 131 -35.27 -18.07 -19.78
N VAL A 132 -35.16 -16.90 -20.42
CA VAL A 132 -35.86 -16.63 -21.69
C VAL A 132 -34.84 -16.40 -22.82
N ALA A 133 -34.85 -17.28 -23.82
CA ALA A 133 -34.09 -17.10 -25.05
C ALA A 133 -34.82 -16.11 -25.99
N PRO A 134 -34.10 -15.20 -26.68
CA PRO A 134 -34.72 -14.33 -27.68
C PRO A 134 -35.15 -15.15 -28.91
N ALA A 135 -36.42 -15.03 -29.30
CA ALA A 135 -36.94 -15.61 -30.52
C ALA A 135 -36.76 -14.62 -31.70
N PHE A 136 -36.06 -15.07 -32.75
CA PHE A 136 -35.78 -14.37 -34.03
C PHE A 136 -34.81 -13.17 -33.94
N GLY A 137 -33.87 -12.94 -34.88
CA GLY A 137 -33.44 -13.69 -36.09
C GLY A 137 -32.01 -13.24 -36.49
N VAL A 138 -31.49 -13.32 -37.73
CA VAL A 138 -32.03 -13.74 -39.03
C VAL A 138 -30.87 -14.28 -39.92
N HIS A 139 -30.40 -15.52 -39.73
CA HIS A 139 -29.58 -16.25 -40.74
C HIS A 139 -29.73 -17.78 -40.57
N PRO A 140 -29.91 -18.57 -41.65
CA PRO A 140 -29.86 -20.03 -41.58
C PRO A 140 -28.41 -20.57 -41.59
N PRO A 141 -28.15 -21.76 -41.04
CA PRO A 141 -26.82 -22.37 -41.05
C PRO A 141 -26.50 -22.99 -42.42
N ALA A 142 -25.99 -22.19 -43.34
CA ALA A 142 -25.48 -22.64 -44.64
C ALA A 142 -24.09 -22.03 -44.91
N GLY A 143 -23.19 -22.85 -45.47
CA GLY A 143 -21.75 -22.60 -45.46
C GLY A 143 -21.29 -21.31 -46.14
N TYR A 144 -20.35 -20.62 -45.50
CA TYR A 144 -19.48 -19.65 -46.16
C TYR A 144 -18.43 -20.37 -47.03
N PRO A 145 -18.17 -19.90 -48.27
CA PRO A 145 -17.06 -20.41 -49.07
C PRO A 145 -15.72 -19.89 -48.52
N PRO A 146 -14.62 -20.65 -48.66
CA PRO A 146 -13.31 -20.21 -48.17
C PRO A 146 -12.73 -19.09 -49.05
N LEU A 147 -12.48 -17.93 -48.45
CA LEU A 147 -11.77 -16.82 -49.07
C LEU A 147 -10.48 -16.51 -48.31
N ALA A 148 -9.36 -16.98 -48.88
CA ALA A 148 -7.98 -16.52 -48.77
C ALA A 148 -7.02 -17.73 -48.74
N ALA A 149 -6.20 -17.87 -49.80
CA ALA A 149 -5.00 -18.70 -49.72
C ALA A 149 -3.98 -18.03 -48.77
N PRO A 150 -3.13 -18.80 -48.06
CA PRO A 150 -2.12 -18.22 -47.19
C PRO A 150 -1.13 -17.35 -48.00
N PRO A 151 -0.60 -16.25 -47.43
CA PRO A 151 0.44 -15.46 -48.08
C PRO A 151 1.67 -16.31 -48.42
N GLY A 152 2.25 -16.07 -49.60
CA GLY A 152 3.50 -16.72 -50.00
C GLY A 152 4.66 -16.35 -49.08
N ALA A 153 5.67 -17.22 -49.02
CA ALA A 153 6.87 -16.99 -48.21
C ALA A 153 7.58 -15.67 -48.61
N PRO A 154 8.14 -14.91 -47.64
CA PRO A 154 8.82 -13.66 -47.93
C PRO A 154 10.11 -13.89 -48.75
N PRO A 155 10.55 -12.90 -49.54
CA PRO A 155 11.81 -12.98 -50.29
C PRO A 155 13.01 -13.09 -49.34
N SER A 156 14.01 -13.87 -49.76
CA SER A 156 15.13 -14.31 -48.91
C SER A 156 16.39 -13.46 -49.02
N ASP A 157 16.26 -12.16 -49.34
CA ASP A 157 17.35 -11.20 -49.57
C ASP A 157 17.48 -10.11 -48.49
N VAL A 158 16.83 -10.29 -47.33
CA VAL A 158 16.95 -9.38 -46.18
C VAL A 158 18.28 -9.60 -45.44
N ASP A 159 19.16 -8.58 -45.48
CA ASP A 159 20.47 -8.54 -44.81
C ASP A 159 20.34 -8.38 -43.28
N GLY A 160 20.17 -9.52 -42.59
CA GLY A 160 19.91 -9.58 -41.14
C GLY A 160 21.05 -9.10 -40.22
N ASP A 161 22.24 -8.80 -40.73
CA ASP A 161 23.35 -8.29 -39.91
C ASP A 161 23.26 -6.77 -39.62
N ARG A 162 22.39 -6.04 -40.35
CA ARG A 162 22.02 -4.66 -39.98
C ARG A 162 20.98 -4.63 -38.84
N ASP A 163 19.99 -5.52 -38.87
CA ASP A 163 18.93 -5.58 -37.86
C ASP A 163 19.50 -5.86 -36.46
N ARG A 164 20.41 -6.83 -36.32
CA ARG A 164 20.99 -7.23 -35.02
C ARG A 164 21.60 -6.09 -34.19
N ARG A 165 22.06 -5.00 -34.84
CA ARG A 165 22.59 -3.81 -34.13
C ARG A 165 21.48 -2.86 -33.70
N PHE A 166 20.40 -2.76 -34.48
CA PHE A 166 19.19 -2.02 -34.11
C PHE A 166 18.43 -2.75 -33.01
N GLU A 167 18.19 -4.06 -33.17
CA GLU A 167 17.62 -4.94 -32.14
C GLU A 167 18.39 -4.81 -30.83
N ARG A 168 19.72 -4.95 -30.83
CA ARG A 168 20.51 -4.87 -29.58
C ARG A 168 20.40 -3.50 -28.91
N LYS A 169 20.28 -2.40 -29.66
CA LYS A 169 20.04 -1.05 -29.10
C LYS A 169 18.61 -0.88 -28.59
N LEU A 170 17.63 -1.39 -29.33
CA LEU A 170 16.21 -1.35 -28.96
C LEU A 170 15.95 -2.19 -27.70
N TRP A 171 16.59 -3.35 -27.59
CA TRP A 171 16.51 -4.24 -26.43
C TRP A 171 17.08 -3.58 -25.17
N TRP A 172 18.24 -2.91 -25.29
CA TRP A 172 18.80 -2.09 -24.20
C TRP A 172 17.89 -0.92 -23.80
N LEU A 173 17.31 -0.21 -24.78
CA LEU A 173 16.39 0.90 -24.50
C LEU A 173 15.10 0.40 -23.84
N LEU A 174 14.55 -0.73 -24.29
CA LEU A 174 13.37 -1.36 -23.70
C LEU A 174 13.66 -1.87 -22.27
N LEU A 175 14.84 -2.44 -22.01
CA LEU A 175 15.27 -2.83 -20.66
C LEU A 175 15.36 -1.62 -19.72
N LEU A 176 15.92 -0.51 -20.21
CA LEU A 176 16.09 0.73 -19.43
C LEU A 176 14.72 1.39 -19.15
N LEU A 177 13.80 1.35 -20.13
CA LEU A 177 12.42 1.82 -19.96
C LEU A 177 11.63 0.92 -18.99
N LEU A 178 11.83 -0.40 -19.03
CA LEU A 178 11.27 -1.35 -18.05
C LEU A 178 11.83 -1.11 -16.64
N LEU A 179 13.13 -0.88 -16.49
CA LEU A 179 13.75 -0.54 -15.21
C LEU A 179 13.23 0.79 -14.67
N PHE A 180 13.09 1.81 -15.52
CA PHE A 180 12.53 3.11 -15.12
C PHE A 180 11.05 2.99 -14.73
N ALA A 181 10.25 2.23 -15.48
CA ALA A 181 8.86 1.92 -15.14
C ALA A 181 8.75 1.14 -13.82
N LEU A 182 9.62 0.14 -13.60
CA LEU A 182 9.69 -0.65 -12.36
C LEU A 182 10.12 0.21 -11.16
N LEU A 183 11.00 1.18 -11.36
CA LEU A 183 11.46 2.09 -10.31
C LEU A 183 10.39 3.13 -9.96
N LEU A 184 9.63 3.61 -10.96
CA LEU A 184 8.45 4.45 -10.76
C LEU A 184 7.30 3.71 -10.06
N THR A 185 6.97 2.48 -10.47
CA THR A 185 5.95 1.68 -9.77
C THR A 185 6.43 1.27 -8.37
N GLY A 186 7.69 0.87 -8.23
CA GLY A 186 8.34 0.56 -6.95
C GLY A 186 8.29 1.70 -5.94
N SER A 187 8.53 2.95 -6.38
CA SER A 187 8.39 4.13 -5.51
C SER A 187 6.95 4.46 -5.09
N ASN A 188 5.95 3.91 -5.77
CA ASN A 188 4.54 4.03 -5.39
C ASN A 188 4.04 2.82 -4.57
N LEU A 189 4.87 1.80 -4.31
CA LEU A 189 4.47 0.61 -3.53
C LEU A 189 4.67 0.75 -2.01
N LEU A 190 5.04 1.93 -1.51
CA LEU A 190 5.00 2.24 -0.08
C LEU A 190 3.54 2.49 0.33
N PRO A 191 2.88 1.59 1.10
CA PRO A 191 1.48 1.76 1.46
C PRO A 191 1.34 2.98 2.37
N GLY A 192 0.43 3.88 2.03
CA GLY A 192 0.03 4.93 2.97
C GLY A 192 -0.85 4.30 4.06
N PRO A 193 -0.67 4.63 5.35
CA PRO A 193 -1.59 4.19 6.39
C PRO A 193 -3.00 4.72 6.07
N ALA A 194 -3.99 3.84 6.03
CA ALA A 194 -5.36 4.21 5.77
C ALA A 194 -6.19 4.28 7.06
N TRP A 195 -6.92 5.39 7.20
CA TRP A 195 -7.42 5.90 8.48
C TRP A 195 -8.83 5.43 8.87
N GLY A 196 -9.04 4.11 8.84
CA GLY A 196 -10.15 3.45 9.56
C GLY A 196 -9.55 2.29 10.37
N GLU A 197 -9.55 2.27 11.69
CA GLU A 197 -10.30 3.09 12.65
C GLU A 197 -9.40 3.45 13.85
N MET A 198 -8.74 4.60 13.80
CA MET A 198 -7.87 5.03 14.89
C MET A 198 -8.67 5.68 16.03
N PRO A 199 -8.54 5.22 17.29
CA PRO A 199 -9.21 5.86 18.43
C PRO A 199 -8.80 7.33 18.57
N ASP A 200 -9.75 8.17 19.00
CA ASP A 200 -9.54 9.60 19.19
C ASP A 200 -8.63 9.94 20.38
N ASP A 201 -8.47 9.02 21.33
CA ASP A 201 -7.60 9.11 22.51
C ASP A 201 -6.24 8.37 22.38
N ARG A 202 -5.88 7.88 21.17
CA ARG A 202 -4.67 7.05 20.94
C ARG A 202 -3.76 7.56 19.84
N ALA A 203 -2.48 7.18 19.97
CA ALA A 203 -1.44 7.30 18.97
C ALA A 203 -0.90 5.89 18.65
N LEU A 204 -0.59 5.62 17.38
CA LEU A 204 -0.05 4.34 16.93
C LEU A 204 1.47 4.39 16.99
N LEU A 205 2.06 3.66 17.92
CA LEU A 205 3.50 3.42 17.99
C LEU A 205 3.86 2.22 17.10
N HIS A 206 4.72 2.44 16.12
CA HIS A 206 5.31 1.41 15.26
C HIS A 206 6.82 1.33 15.49
N VAL A 207 7.39 0.12 15.61
CA VAL A 207 8.83 -0.06 15.80
C VAL A 207 9.54 -0.30 14.46
N GLU A 208 10.18 0.73 13.91
CA GLU A 208 10.91 0.63 12.65
C GLU A 208 12.22 -0.20 12.76
N GLN A 209 12.90 -0.10 13.91
CA GLN A 209 14.16 -0.78 14.17
C GLN A 209 14.35 -1.09 15.66
N GLY A 210 15.01 -2.21 15.95
CA GLY A 210 15.53 -2.53 17.27
C GLY A 210 14.45 -2.94 18.26
N THR A 211 14.60 -2.49 19.50
CA THR A 211 13.67 -2.72 20.60
C THR A 211 13.19 -1.42 21.25
N VAL A 212 11.92 -1.39 21.61
CA VAL A 212 11.24 -0.28 22.28
C VAL A 212 10.53 -0.84 23.50
N THR A 213 10.57 -0.13 24.62
CA THR A 213 9.81 -0.50 25.82
C THR A 213 8.67 0.49 26.01
N VAL A 214 7.44 0.00 26.10
CA VAL A 214 6.27 0.80 26.49
C VAL A 214 5.87 0.45 27.92
N THR A 215 5.85 1.44 28.80
CA THR A 215 5.40 1.29 30.18
C THR A 215 3.93 1.67 30.27
N VAL A 216 3.07 0.68 30.50
CA VAL A 216 1.61 0.81 30.53
C VAL A 216 1.14 0.62 31.97
N ASN A 217 0.56 1.65 32.59
CA ASN A 217 0.21 1.65 34.02
C ASN A 217 1.38 1.21 34.95
N GLY A 218 2.60 1.63 34.63
CA GLY A 218 3.82 1.22 35.36
C GLY A 218 4.39 -0.15 35.00
N VAL A 219 3.76 -0.91 34.09
CA VAL A 219 4.25 -2.24 33.66
C VAL A 219 4.98 -2.13 32.31
N PRO A 220 6.29 -2.40 32.25
CA PRO A 220 7.05 -2.35 31.00
C PRO A 220 6.71 -3.54 30.08
N ARG A 221 6.54 -3.25 28.79
CA ARG A 221 6.34 -4.22 27.71
C ARG A 221 7.39 -3.96 26.63
N ALA A 222 8.18 -4.96 26.30
CA ALA A 222 9.12 -4.88 25.18
C ALA A 222 8.39 -5.14 23.85
N LEU A 223 8.69 -4.31 22.85
CA LEU A 223 8.27 -4.40 21.47
C LEU A 223 9.53 -4.54 20.59
N GLY A 224 9.49 -5.43 19.61
CA GLY A 224 10.51 -5.64 18.59
C GLY A 224 10.17 -4.95 17.27
N ARG A 225 11.10 -5.00 16.31
CA ARG A 225 10.92 -4.45 14.97
C ARG A 225 9.68 -5.03 14.27
N GLY A 226 8.81 -4.15 13.78
CA GLY A 226 7.56 -4.49 13.10
C GLY A 226 6.35 -4.53 14.02
N ASP A 227 6.54 -4.48 15.34
CA ASP A 227 5.43 -4.47 16.31
C ASP A 227 4.72 -3.10 16.32
N ASP A 228 3.40 -3.17 16.49
CA ASP A 228 2.49 -2.03 16.62
C ASP A 228 1.85 -1.99 18.03
N TYR A 229 1.67 -0.78 18.57
CA TYR A 229 1.00 -0.56 19.85
C TYR A 229 0.19 0.74 19.88
N TYR A 230 -1.05 0.71 20.36
CA TYR A 230 -1.86 1.91 20.59
C TYR A 230 -1.53 2.56 21.93
N ALA A 231 -0.49 3.41 21.92
CA ALA A 231 -0.13 4.25 23.05
C ALA A 231 -1.23 5.29 23.32
N GLY A 232 -1.58 5.47 24.59
CA GLY A 232 -2.52 6.49 25.03
C GLY A 232 -1.98 7.31 26.20
N ARG A 233 -2.81 8.22 26.68
CA ARG A 233 -2.48 9.08 27.82
C ARG A 233 -1.96 8.26 29.01
N THR A 234 -0.87 8.70 29.61
CA THR A 234 -0.10 8.09 30.71
C THR A 234 0.83 6.93 30.37
N ASP A 235 0.89 6.47 29.12
CA ASP A 235 1.93 5.54 28.69
C ASP A 235 3.29 6.26 28.54
N GLU A 236 4.39 5.56 28.83
CA GLU A 236 5.77 6.05 28.58
C GLU A 236 6.46 5.15 27.55
N VAL A 237 7.06 5.74 26.52
CA VAL A 237 7.78 5.04 25.45
C VAL A 237 9.28 5.30 25.60
N SER A 238 10.07 4.24 25.71
CA SER A 238 11.53 4.29 25.81
C SER A 238 12.16 3.53 24.65
N VAL A 239 12.94 4.22 23.82
CA VAL A 239 13.55 3.69 22.58
C VAL A 239 15.02 3.37 22.86
N GLY A 240 15.43 2.11 22.65
CA GLY A 240 16.83 1.71 22.86
C GLY A 240 17.84 2.46 21.97
N ASP A 241 19.10 2.53 22.37
CA ASP A 241 20.15 3.35 21.74
C ASP A 241 20.37 3.08 20.23
N ARG A 242 20.00 1.89 19.76
CA ARG A 242 20.10 1.45 18.34
C ARG A 242 18.74 1.10 17.75
N SER A 243 17.69 1.68 18.32
CA SER A 243 16.31 1.47 17.95
C SER A 243 15.72 2.73 17.34
N LEU A 244 14.59 2.58 16.67
CA LEU A 244 13.87 3.66 16.01
C LEU A 244 12.37 3.34 16.06
N ALA A 245 11.56 4.32 16.49
CA ALA A 245 10.12 4.16 16.56
C ALA A 245 9.41 5.34 15.92
N ARG A 246 8.20 5.11 15.41
CA ARG A 246 7.31 6.15 14.88
C ARG A 246 6.03 6.18 15.69
N LEU A 247 5.71 7.33 16.25
CA LEU A 247 4.42 7.57 16.88
C LEU A 247 3.55 8.37 15.91
N THR A 248 2.51 7.72 15.39
CA THR A 248 1.63 8.27 14.35
C THR A 248 0.30 8.67 14.98
N PHE A 249 -0.21 9.85 14.66
CA PHE A 249 -1.45 10.42 15.21
C PHE A 249 -2.58 10.37 14.18
N ARG A 250 -3.84 10.50 14.63
CA ARG A 250 -5.01 10.48 13.74
C ARG A 250 -4.90 11.56 12.67
N GLY A 251 -5.14 11.19 11.41
CA GLY A 251 -4.92 12.05 10.24
C GLY A 251 -3.51 11.99 9.65
N GLY A 252 -2.55 11.35 10.33
CA GLY A 252 -1.23 11.00 9.79
C GLY A 252 -0.12 12.02 9.98
N GLY A 253 -0.30 13.00 10.89
CA GLY A 253 0.86 13.64 11.51
C GLY A 253 1.61 12.60 12.35
N TYR A 254 2.94 12.67 12.43
CA TYR A 254 3.74 11.69 13.15
C TYR A 254 4.99 12.30 13.78
N THR A 255 5.51 11.61 14.78
CA THR A 255 6.83 11.87 15.35
C THR A 255 7.72 10.63 15.22
N VAL A 256 9.00 10.86 14.91
CA VAL A 256 10.04 9.84 14.94
C VAL A 256 10.79 9.97 16.26
N LEU A 257 10.83 8.89 17.01
CA LEU A 257 11.51 8.77 18.29
C LEU A 257 12.88 8.14 18.04
N CYS A 258 13.95 8.93 18.22
CA CYS A 258 15.31 8.49 17.93
C CYS A 258 15.84 7.52 18.99
N GLY A 259 16.91 6.78 18.67
CA GLY A 259 17.59 5.91 19.63
C GLY A 259 18.01 6.65 20.90
N GLY A 260 17.74 6.05 22.07
CA GLY A 260 17.95 6.66 23.39
C GLY A 260 16.87 7.65 23.83
N SER A 261 15.81 7.89 23.04
CA SER A 261 14.73 8.79 23.44
C SER A 261 13.74 8.16 24.42
N ARG A 262 13.20 9.00 25.31
CA ARG A 262 12.15 8.64 26.26
C ARG A 262 11.04 9.69 26.21
N VAL A 263 9.81 9.27 25.94
CA VAL A 263 8.66 10.15 25.77
C VAL A 263 7.46 9.68 26.59
N GLY A 264 6.93 10.56 27.45
CA GLY A 264 5.63 10.39 28.08
C GLY A 264 4.49 10.85 27.16
N ILE A 265 3.41 10.07 27.10
CA ILE A 265 2.23 10.39 26.29
C ILE A 265 1.21 11.15 27.14
N GLY A 266 0.93 12.39 26.74
CA GLY A 266 -0.01 13.30 27.39
C GLY A 266 -1.45 13.14 26.87
N ALA A 267 -2.21 14.23 26.88
CA ALA A 267 -3.56 14.26 26.33
C ALA A 267 -3.53 14.07 24.80
N LEU A 268 -4.35 13.16 24.30
CA LEU A 268 -4.62 12.93 22.88
C LEU A 268 -6.11 13.22 22.63
N SER A 269 -6.45 13.87 21.53
CA SER A 269 -7.84 14.09 21.12
C SER A 269 -7.96 14.28 19.61
N SER A 270 -9.17 14.14 19.07
CA SER A 270 -9.47 14.44 17.66
C SER A 270 -10.93 14.88 17.52
N VAL A 271 -11.16 16.20 17.43
CA VAL A 271 -12.50 16.81 17.54
C VAL A 271 -12.81 17.76 16.38
N GLY A 272 -14.07 18.16 16.20
CA GLY A 272 -14.45 19.18 15.20
C GLY A 272 -14.67 18.66 13.78
N ARG A 273 -14.95 19.61 12.85
CA ARG A 273 -15.12 19.37 11.41
C ARG A 273 -14.58 20.59 10.62
N PRO A 274 -13.47 20.49 9.84
CA PRO A 274 -12.57 19.33 9.70
C PRO A 274 -12.04 18.84 11.04
N ILE A 275 -11.63 17.57 11.12
CA ILE A 275 -11.18 16.99 12.38
C ILE A 275 -9.82 17.61 12.76
N GLU A 276 -9.71 18.09 13.98
CA GLU A 276 -8.52 18.69 14.58
C GLU A 276 -7.86 17.68 15.53
N PRO A 277 -6.85 16.93 15.06
CA PRO A 277 -6.06 16.05 15.90
C PRO A 277 -5.11 16.88 16.78
N SER A 278 -5.09 16.58 18.08
CA SER A 278 -4.21 17.20 19.06
C SER A 278 -3.44 16.12 19.83
N GLY A 279 -2.15 16.34 20.07
CA GLY A 279 -1.35 15.47 20.91
C GLY A 279 -0.42 16.25 21.83
N ALA A 280 -0.34 15.86 23.09
CA ALA A 280 0.66 16.33 24.03
C ALA A 280 1.71 15.23 24.29
N LEU A 281 2.99 15.58 24.26
CA LEU A 281 4.13 14.71 24.55
C LEU A 281 5.05 15.37 25.59
N ASP A 282 5.77 14.54 26.36
CA ASP A 282 6.84 15.00 27.25
C ASP A 282 8.14 14.26 26.92
N LEU A 283 9.09 14.94 26.28
CA LEU A 283 10.40 14.42 25.92
C LEU A 283 11.33 14.50 27.13
N LEU A 284 11.34 13.40 27.88
CA LEU A 284 12.11 13.22 29.10
C LEU A 284 13.61 13.04 28.81
N ASP A 285 13.95 12.40 27.69
CA ASP A 285 15.35 12.22 27.25
C ASP A 285 15.46 12.02 25.72
N GLY A 286 16.65 12.25 25.18
CA GLY A 286 17.02 12.03 23.78
C GLY A 286 16.45 13.06 22.80
N ARG A 287 16.08 12.58 21.60
CA ARG A 287 15.65 13.42 20.48
C ARG A 287 14.38 12.87 19.81
N LEU A 288 13.50 13.78 19.42
CA LEU A 288 12.34 13.52 18.58
C LEU A 288 12.38 14.39 17.33
N LEU A 289 11.81 13.88 16.25
CA LEU A 289 11.49 14.61 15.01
C LEU A 289 9.97 14.59 14.83
N ALA A 290 9.38 15.64 14.25
CA ALA A 290 7.95 15.77 14.04
C ALA A 290 7.64 16.22 12.60
N ASP A 291 6.58 15.65 12.01
CA ASP A 291 5.90 16.14 10.82
C ASP A 291 4.40 16.17 11.08
N THR A 292 3.84 17.36 11.19
CA THR A 292 2.43 17.55 11.56
C THR A 292 1.50 17.71 10.36
N THR A 293 2.02 17.62 9.12
CA THR A 293 1.31 17.95 7.88
C THR A 293 0.02 17.13 7.68
N GLY A 294 0.01 15.88 8.13
CA GLY A 294 -1.10 14.95 7.87
C GLY A 294 -1.06 14.36 6.47
N THR A 295 -2.01 13.45 6.20
CA THR A 295 -2.06 12.63 4.97
C THR A 295 -3.40 12.72 4.23
N SER A 296 -4.32 13.57 4.70
CA SER A 296 -5.67 13.68 4.16
C SER A 296 -6.32 15.01 4.52
N ARG A 297 -7.05 15.61 3.56
CA ARG A 297 -7.72 16.92 3.76
C ARG A 297 -8.92 16.88 4.71
N ALA A 298 -9.36 15.68 5.11
CA ALA A 298 -10.39 15.49 6.13
C ALA A 298 -9.95 15.95 7.53
N PHE A 299 -8.64 16.06 7.75
CA PHE A 299 -8.02 16.49 9.01
C PHE A 299 -7.31 17.84 8.84
N ARG A 300 -7.27 18.64 9.90
CA ARG A 300 -6.24 19.68 10.05
C ARG A 300 -4.89 19.02 10.32
N ALA A 301 -3.82 19.78 10.11
CA ALA A 301 -2.50 19.42 10.61
C ALA A 301 -2.53 19.17 12.12
N LEU A 302 -1.72 18.21 12.58
CA LEU A 302 -1.61 17.83 14.00
C LEU A 302 -1.20 19.05 14.84
N ASN A 303 -1.99 19.37 15.86
CA ASN A 303 -1.60 20.31 16.91
C ASN A 303 -0.80 19.55 17.98
N LEU A 304 0.54 19.61 17.88
CA LEU A 304 1.46 18.93 18.76
C LEU A 304 2.01 19.91 19.79
N SER A 305 1.73 19.65 21.08
CA SER A 305 2.44 20.28 22.20
C SER A 305 3.48 19.32 22.76
N LEU A 306 4.67 19.83 23.04
CA LEU A 306 5.81 19.04 23.47
C LEU A 306 6.53 19.75 24.62
N SER A 307 6.45 19.19 25.81
CA SER A 307 7.39 19.52 26.89
C SER A 307 8.75 18.91 26.57
N ALA A 308 9.83 19.70 26.65
CA ALA A 308 11.19 19.21 26.43
C ALA A 308 12.20 20.09 27.17
N GLY A 309 13.08 19.50 27.99
CA GLY A 309 14.15 20.23 28.71
C GLY A 309 13.66 21.39 29.60
N GLY A 310 12.42 21.31 30.10
CA GLY A 310 11.78 22.38 30.88
C GLY A 310 11.36 23.61 30.07
N GLY A 311 11.21 23.48 28.74
CA GLY A 311 10.50 24.42 27.87
C GLY A 311 9.32 23.73 27.16
N HIS A 312 8.44 24.52 26.57
CA HIS A 312 7.24 24.06 25.87
C HIS A 312 7.30 24.42 24.38
N VAL A 313 7.45 23.41 23.53
CA VAL A 313 7.42 23.53 22.07
C VAL A 313 6.00 23.29 21.56
N ALA A 314 5.52 24.09 20.61
CA ALA A 314 4.23 23.89 19.95
C ALA A 314 4.27 24.31 18.49
N ASN A 315 3.44 23.69 17.64
CA ASN A 315 3.27 24.12 16.25
C ASN A 315 1.90 24.76 15.99
N ALA A 316 1.83 25.61 14.96
CA ALA A 316 0.59 26.13 14.39
C ALA A 316 0.49 25.68 12.93
N GLY A 317 -0.50 24.85 12.61
CA GLY A 317 -0.66 24.27 11.27
C GLY A 317 0.44 23.24 10.92
N ALA A 318 0.63 22.98 9.64
CA ALA A 318 1.63 22.02 9.17
C ALA A 318 3.06 22.52 9.45
N ALA A 319 3.85 21.70 10.14
CA ALA A 319 5.22 21.99 10.51
C ALA A 319 6.09 20.73 10.51
N ARG A 320 7.38 20.91 10.24
CA ARG A 320 8.42 19.88 10.35
C ARG A 320 9.52 20.41 11.24
N PHE A 321 9.77 19.76 12.38
CA PHE A 321 10.78 20.20 13.35
C PHE A 321 11.42 19.04 14.12
N ALA A 322 12.54 19.31 14.78
CA ALA A 322 13.22 18.41 15.70
C ALA A 322 13.36 19.07 17.05
N ALA A 323 13.31 18.28 18.13
CA ALA A 323 13.55 18.73 19.49
C ALA A 323 14.45 17.74 20.25
N ALA A 324 15.43 18.27 20.99
CA ALA A 324 16.27 17.53 21.92
C ALA A 324 16.54 18.41 23.14
N GLY A 325 15.90 18.13 24.28
CA GLY A 325 15.87 19.08 25.39
C GLY A 325 15.31 20.44 24.95
N ARG A 326 16.07 21.53 25.17
CA ARG A 326 15.68 22.88 24.69
C ARG A 326 16.12 23.20 23.25
N ASP A 327 16.92 22.33 22.62
CA ASP A 327 17.39 22.56 21.26
C ASP A 327 16.30 22.18 20.25
N VAL A 328 15.71 23.20 19.61
CA VAL A 328 14.65 23.04 18.61
C VAL A 328 15.13 23.52 17.24
N THR A 329 15.01 22.65 16.23
CA THR A 329 15.34 22.96 14.83
C THR A 329 14.12 22.83 13.96
N VAL A 330 13.68 23.92 13.32
CA VAL A 330 12.50 23.94 12.46
C VAL A 330 12.94 23.82 11.01
N ALA A 331 12.50 22.77 10.30
CA ALA A 331 12.73 22.66 8.86
C ALA A 331 11.65 23.42 8.06
N ALA A 332 10.39 23.38 8.50
CA ALA A 332 9.28 24.07 7.85
C ALA A 332 8.12 24.36 8.81
N GLY A 333 7.26 25.33 8.45
CA GLY A 333 6.05 25.69 9.20
C GLY A 333 6.31 26.61 10.39
N THR A 334 5.25 26.84 11.18
CA THR A 334 5.29 27.72 12.36
C THR A 334 5.43 26.89 13.62
N VAL A 335 6.51 27.10 14.37
CA VAL A 335 6.79 26.47 15.66
C VAL A 335 7.19 27.55 16.66
N THR A 336 6.72 27.43 17.89
CA THR A 336 7.08 28.27 19.03
C THR A 336 7.76 27.47 20.13
N VAL A 337 8.67 28.11 20.88
CA VAL A 337 9.26 27.60 22.11
C VAL A 337 8.99 28.63 23.21
N ASP A 338 8.34 28.21 24.29
CA ASP A 338 7.90 29.09 25.39
C ASP A 338 7.09 30.32 24.89
N GLY A 339 6.35 30.14 23.79
CA GLY A 339 5.58 31.17 23.10
C GLY A 339 6.34 32.02 22.07
N ALA A 340 7.68 31.98 22.05
CA ALA A 340 8.49 32.69 21.06
C ALA A 340 8.63 31.89 19.76
N GLY A 341 8.41 32.52 18.60
CA GLY A 341 8.54 31.87 17.29
C GLY A 341 9.98 31.49 16.93
N VAL A 342 10.17 30.28 16.41
CA VAL A 342 11.47 29.79 15.91
C VAL A 342 11.45 29.81 14.38
N ALA A 343 12.45 30.44 13.77
CA ALA A 343 12.54 30.58 12.33
C ALA A 343 12.89 29.24 11.64
N PRO A 344 12.26 28.89 10.50
CA PRO A 344 12.61 27.70 9.73
C PRO A 344 13.97 27.87 9.05
N VAL A 345 14.84 26.86 9.21
CA VAL A 345 16.17 26.76 8.56
C VAL A 345 16.18 25.87 7.32
N GLY A 346 15.07 25.19 7.01
CA GLY A 346 14.96 24.27 5.88
C GLY A 346 15.60 22.90 6.12
N GLY A 347 15.77 22.15 5.03
CA GLY A 347 16.53 20.90 5.00
C GLY A 347 15.79 19.63 5.49
N ALA A 348 16.57 18.56 5.63
CA ALA A 348 16.15 17.28 6.17
C ALA A 348 16.41 17.22 7.69
N LEU A 349 15.51 16.56 8.40
CA LEU A 349 15.65 16.29 9.84
C LEU A 349 15.98 14.81 10.01
N ALA A 350 16.94 14.46 10.87
CA ALA A 350 17.43 13.08 11.00
C ALA A 350 17.81 12.72 12.45
N CYS A 351 17.71 11.43 12.78
CA CYS A 351 18.14 10.87 14.06
C CYS A 351 19.66 10.66 14.09
N GLY A 352 20.40 11.77 14.22
CA GLY A 352 21.87 11.77 14.22
C GLY A 352 22.46 11.78 12.81
N ASN A 353 23.57 11.08 12.61
CA ASN A 353 24.43 11.22 11.42
C ASN A 353 24.05 10.30 10.24
N GLY A 354 22.90 9.64 10.29
CA GLY A 354 22.43 8.70 9.25
C GLY A 354 21.10 9.14 8.63
N GLN A 355 20.77 8.58 7.44
CA GLN A 355 19.46 8.82 6.80
C GLN A 355 18.31 8.03 7.44
N LEU A 356 18.59 7.07 8.32
CA LEU A 356 17.54 6.29 8.97
C LEU A 356 16.75 7.16 9.95
N GLY A 357 15.42 7.04 9.91
CA GLY A 357 14.53 7.92 10.68
C GLY A 357 14.52 9.38 10.19
N ALA A 358 15.08 9.69 9.02
CA ALA A 358 15.00 11.04 8.49
C ALA A 358 13.57 11.37 8.01
N ILE A 359 13.09 12.57 8.34
CA ILE A 359 11.86 13.12 7.77
C ILE A 359 12.25 13.79 6.44
N PRO A 360 11.91 13.21 5.27
CA PRO A 360 12.32 13.73 3.98
C PRO A 360 11.71 15.12 3.72
N VAL A 361 12.34 15.89 2.83
CA VAL A 361 11.73 17.11 2.29
C VAL A 361 10.64 16.67 1.32
N PRO A 362 9.39 17.13 1.45
CA PRO A 362 8.36 16.89 0.45
C PRO A 362 8.86 17.38 -0.92
N GLY A 363 8.80 16.50 -1.93
CA GLY A 363 9.27 16.85 -3.27
C GLY A 363 8.49 18.05 -3.80
N THR A 364 9.20 19.10 -4.21
CA THR A 364 8.63 20.21 -4.98
C THR A 364 8.24 19.69 -6.36
N SER A 365 7.05 19.12 -6.46
CA SER A 365 6.43 18.80 -7.74
C SER A 365 5.92 20.11 -8.34
N ASP A 366 6.67 20.63 -9.31
CA ASP A 366 6.27 21.80 -10.08
C ASP A 366 4.98 21.49 -10.85
N SER A 367 3.85 21.88 -10.27
CA SER A 367 2.53 21.88 -10.90
C SER A 367 1.99 23.30 -10.79
N PRO A 368 1.53 23.91 -11.89
CA PRO A 368 1.38 25.35 -11.98
C PRO A 368 0.30 25.88 -11.03
N SER A 369 0.64 26.96 -10.31
CA SER A 369 -0.33 27.77 -9.57
C SER A 369 -1.46 28.23 -10.50
N PRO A 370 -2.73 28.18 -10.06
CA PRO A 370 -3.79 28.91 -10.74
C PRO A 370 -3.61 30.41 -10.51
N ASP A 371 -3.52 31.20 -11.59
CA ASP A 371 -3.53 32.66 -11.52
C ASP A 371 -4.90 33.17 -11.08
N ASP A 372 -5.03 33.59 -9.82
CA ASP A 372 -6.20 34.35 -9.37
C ASP A 372 -6.14 35.78 -9.93
N SER A 373 -6.85 35.96 -11.04
CA SER A 373 -7.01 37.25 -11.71
C SER A 373 -7.80 38.23 -10.84
N THR A 374 -7.16 39.30 -10.38
CA THR A 374 -7.87 40.51 -9.95
C THR A 374 -7.48 41.69 -10.82
N SER A 375 -8.43 42.13 -11.65
CA SER A 375 -8.28 43.22 -12.59
C SER A 375 -8.55 44.57 -11.92
N THR A 376 -7.60 45.50 -12.06
CA THR A 376 -7.86 46.95 -12.11
C THR A 376 -7.03 47.58 -13.24
N SER A 377 -7.50 48.70 -13.78
CA SER A 377 -7.16 49.25 -15.11
C SER A 377 -6.87 50.77 -15.00
N PRO A 378 -6.49 51.53 -16.05
CA PRO A 378 -5.25 51.45 -16.85
C PRO A 378 -4.49 52.82 -16.97
N ASP A 379 -3.52 52.87 -17.90
CA ASP A 379 -2.90 54.05 -18.58
C ASP A 379 -1.82 54.91 -17.86
N PRO A 380 -0.89 55.57 -18.61
CA PRO A 380 -0.25 55.16 -19.88
C PRO A 380 1.29 55.38 -19.94
N SER A 381 1.87 55.10 -21.11
CA SER A 381 3.30 55.13 -21.52
C SER A 381 4.18 56.33 -21.11
N ASP A 382 5.51 56.08 -21.01
CA ASP A 382 6.48 56.74 -21.90
C ASP A 382 7.84 56.00 -22.03
N SER A 383 8.57 56.31 -23.10
CA SER A 383 9.89 55.76 -23.55
C SER A 383 10.81 56.97 -23.89
N PRO A 384 12.15 56.90 -24.16
CA PRO A 384 13.00 55.74 -24.46
C PRO A 384 14.45 55.73 -23.85
N SER A 385 15.27 54.82 -24.37
CA SER A 385 16.73 54.56 -24.16
C SER A 385 17.68 55.76 -24.45
N PRO A 386 19.00 55.75 -24.11
CA PRO A 386 19.99 54.90 -24.83
C PRO A 386 21.33 54.48 -24.15
N SER A 387 21.99 53.48 -24.79
CA SER A 387 23.44 53.26 -25.02
C SER A 387 24.48 53.08 -23.90
N ALA A 388 25.22 51.95 -23.98
CA ALA A 388 26.66 51.95 -24.35
C ALA A 388 27.21 50.55 -24.74
N SER A 389 28.02 50.48 -25.80
CA SER A 389 28.89 49.35 -26.20
C SER A 389 30.15 49.93 -26.88
N PRO A 390 31.38 49.42 -26.63
CA PRO A 390 32.12 48.57 -27.60
C PRO A 390 33.11 47.56 -26.94
N SER A 391 33.85 46.65 -27.61
CA SER A 391 33.75 46.00 -28.94
C SER A 391 34.61 44.72 -29.03
N ALA A 392 34.10 43.73 -29.78
CA ALA A 392 34.75 42.82 -30.75
C ALA A 392 36.26 42.46 -30.73
N ALA A 393 36.54 41.16 -30.96
CA ALA A 393 37.59 40.68 -31.87
C ALA A 393 37.27 39.26 -32.39
N THR A 394 37.66 38.94 -33.63
CA THR A 394 37.33 37.68 -34.34
C THR A 394 38.57 37.11 -35.02
N SER A 395 38.80 35.79 -34.95
CA SER A 395 39.60 35.05 -35.95
C SER A 395 39.42 33.53 -35.88
N SER A 396 39.63 32.89 -37.02
CA SER A 396 39.52 31.45 -37.35
C SER A 396 40.42 31.22 -38.59
N PRO A 397 40.72 30.01 -39.10
CA PRO A 397 41.05 28.73 -38.47
C PRO A 397 42.42 28.15 -38.99
N ALA A 398 42.64 26.84 -38.73
CA ALA A 398 43.47 25.87 -39.47
C ALA A 398 44.91 25.58 -38.99
N GLY A 399 45.28 24.29 -39.01
CA GLY A 399 46.63 23.77 -38.73
C GLY A 399 46.64 22.35 -38.17
N ALA A 400 46.68 21.32 -39.03
CA ALA A 400 46.84 19.92 -38.62
C ALA A 400 48.33 19.51 -38.58
N PRO A 401 48.72 18.59 -37.68
CA PRO A 401 49.86 17.72 -37.94
C PRO A 401 49.58 16.23 -37.67
N THR A 402 49.89 15.40 -38.67
CA THR A 402 49.86 13.93 -38.64
C THR A 402 50.88 13.35 -37.66
N LYS A 403 50.54 12.26 -36.94
CA LYS A 403 51.52 11.40 -36.24
C LYS A 403 51.23 9.91 -36.43
N SER A 404 52.29 9.14 -36.63
CA SER A 404 52.29 7.70 -36.93
C SER A 404 51.85 6.81 -35.76
N PRO A 405 51.40 5.57 -36.03
CA PRO A 405 50.90 4.65 -35.00
C PRO A 405 52.02 4.10 -34.11
N THR A 406 51.75 4.02 -32.80
CA THR A 406 52.61 3.32 -31.82
C THR A 406 52.00 1.97 -31.44
N LYS A 407 52.89 0.99 -31.25
CA LYS A 407 52.59 -0.45 -31.03
C LYS A 407 51.87 -0.67 -29.69
N ALA A 408 50.76 -1.41 -29.70
CA ALA A 408 50.02 -1.76 -28.49
C ALA A 408 50.76 -2.83 -27.64
N PRO A 409 50.75 -2.72 -26.29
CA PRO A 409 51.25 -3.76 -25.41
C PRO A 409 50.22 -4.88 -25.18
N THR A 410 50.70 -6.12 -25.06
CA THR A 410 49.90 -7.32 -24.81
C THR A 410 49.26 -7.29 -23.42
N GLY A 411 47.96 -7.59 -23.33
CA GLY A 411 47.25 -7.69 -22.05
C GLY A 411 47.62 -8.95 -21.25
N PRO A 412 47.40 -8.96 -19.92
CA PRO A 412 47.64 -10.13 -19.07
C PRO A 412 46.66 -11.28 -19.36
N PRO A 413 47.02 -12.54 -19.04
CA PRO A 413 46.16 -13.70 -19.28
C PRO A 413 44.88 -13.66 -18.44
N PRO A 414 43.80 -14.32 -18.89
CA PRO A 414 42.52 -14.32 -18.18
C PRO A 414 42.64 -15.06 -16.85
N THR A 415 42.19 -14.43 -15.77
CA THR A 415 41.96 -15.09 -14.49
C THR A 415 40.81 -16.08 -14.61
N THR A 416 41.09 -17.36 -14.38
CA THR A 416 40.07 -18.40 -14.24
C THR A 416 39.14 -18.04 -13.08
N ALA A 417 37.86 -17.87 -13.35
CA ALA A 417 36.86 -17.70 -12.30
C ALA A 417 36.86 -18.94 -11.39
N GLY A 418 36.80 -18.71 -10.07
CA GLY A 418 36.61 -19.80 -9.11
C GLY A 418 35.27 -20.51 -9.31
N PRO A 419 35.06 -21.68 -8.68
CA PRO A 419 33.77 -22.35 -8.70
C PRO A 419 32.68 -21.41 -8.17
N PRO A 420 31.45 -21.46 -8.73
CA PRO A 420 30.37 -20.59 -8.28
C PRO A 420 30.08 -20.81 -6.78
N PRO A 421 29.66 -19.77 -6.05
CA PRO A 421 29.27 -19.91 -4.65
C PRO A 421 28.16 -20.95 -4.50
N LYS A 422 28.20 -21.68 -3.39
CA LYS A 422 27.21 -22.73 -3.10
C LYS A 422 25.88 -22.08 -2.72
N ASN A 423 24.82 -22.38 -3.48
CA ASN A 423 23.45 -21.96 -3.19
C ASN A 423 23.08 -22.31 -1.73
N GLN A 424 22.61 -21.31 -0.99
CA GLN A 424 22.20 -21.39 0.41
C GLN A 424 20.71 -21.72 0.52
N PRO A 425 20.29 -22.51 1.51
CA PRO A 425 18.87 -22.81 1.68
C PRO A 425 18.06 -21.54 2.03
N PRO A 426 16.80 -21.45 1.59
CA PRO A 426 15.89 -20.37 2.00
C PRO A 426 15.72 -20.35 3.52
N ALA A 427 15.24 -19.25 4.09
CA ALA A 427 14.91 -19.13 5.51
C ALA A 427 13.53 -18.53 5.71
N ILE A 428 12.70 -19.15 6.56
CA ILE A 428 11.43 -18.59 7.02
C ILE A 428 11.70 -17.81 8.31
N VAL A 429 11.35 -16.52 8.32
CA VAL A 429 11.62 -15.59 9.42
C VAL A 429 10.36 -15.27 10.22
N GLY A 430 9.19 -15.27 9.56
CA GLY A 430 7.89 -15.05 10.19
C GLY A 430 6.81 -15.90 9.55
N ALA A 431 6.21 -16.80 10.34
CA ALA A 431 5.05 -17.59 9.95
C ALA A 431 4.08 -17.68 11.14
N HIS A 432 2.78 -17.65 10.86
CA HIS A 432 1.73 -17.64 11.88
C HIS A 432 0.44 -18.32 11.41
N LEU A 433 -0.39 -18.69 12.38
CA LEU A 433 -1.77 -19.14 12.19
C LEU A 433 -2.70 -17.96 12.51
N LEU A 434 -3.87 -17.88 11.87
CA LEU A 434 -4.84 -16.80 12.09
C LEU A 434 -5.48 -16.93 13.47
N GLU A 435 -5.81 -18.17 13.85
CA GLU A 435 -6.56 -18.47 15.06
C GLU A 435 -5.84 -19.47 15.96
N THR A 436 -6.05 -19.30 17.26
CA THR A 436 -5.57 -20.20 18.31
C THR A 436 -6.48 -21.41 18.54
N LEU A 437 -7.62 -21.48 17.82
CA LEU A 437 -8.66 -22.49 17.96
C LEU A 437 -9.40 -22.73 16.64
N VAL A 438 -9.14 -23.85 15.98
CA VAL A 438 -9.71 -24.25 14.69
C VAL A 438 -11.07 -24.91 14.87
N ALA A 439 -12.10 -24.44 14.16
CA ALA A 439 -13.40 -25.10 14.14
C ALA A 439 -13.43 -26.33 13.20
N GLN A 440 -14.23 -27.34 13.55
CA GLN A 440 -14.47 -28.50 12.69
C GLN A 440 -15.59 -28.23 11.68
N LEU A 441 -15.44 -28.71 10.44
CA LEU A 441 -16.48 -28.68 9.42
C LEU A 441 -17.49 -29.82 9.65
N PRO A 442 -18.74 -29.54 10.11
CA PRO A 442 -19.74 -30.59 10.28
C PRO A 442 -20.27 -31.10 8.92
N PRO A 443 -20.84 -32.30 8.85
CA PRO A 443 -21.56 -32.76 7.67
C PRO A 443 -22.74 -31.84 7.32
N LYS A 444 -23.07 -31.78 6.03
CA LYS A 444 -24.13 -30.88 5.51
C LYS A 444 -25.46 -31.07 6.25
N GLY A 445 -25.99 -29.98 6.81
CA GLY A 445 -27.25 -29.96 7.54
C GLY A 445 -27.13 -30.21 9.05
N LEU A 446 -25.93 -30.46 9.56
CA LEU A 446 -25.65 -30.63 10.98
C LEU A 446 -24.88 -29.42 11.52
N THR A 447 -25.12 -29.08 12.79
CA THR A 447 -24.46 -27.94 13.44
C THR A 447 -23.46 -28.43 14.48
N CYS A 448 -22.24 -27.90 14.42
CA CYS A 448 -21.21 -28.10 15.43
C CYS A 448 -21.46 -27.15 16.62
N PHE A 449 -21.57 -27.70 17.83
CA PHE A 449 -21.62 -26.93 19.07
C PHE A 449 -20.28 -27.11 19.81
N GLY A 450 -19.41 -26.09 19.73
CA GLY A 450 -18.13 -26.00 20.42
C GLY A 450 -18.00 -24.71 21.24
N GLN A 451 -16.77 -24.27 21.54
CA GLN A 451 -16.53 -22.96 22.14
C GLN A 451 -16.66 -21.83 21.12
N LYS A 452 -16.32 -22.08 19.85
CA LYS A 452 -16.65 -21.21 18.72
C LYS A 452 -18.08 -21.43 18.26
N GLN A 453 -18.77 -20.35 17.90
CA GLN A 453 -20.10 -20.46 17.28
C GLN A 453 -19.97 -20.93 15.82
N PRO A 454 -20.93 -21.70 15.29
CA PRO A 454 -20.87 -22.29 13.94
C PRO A 454 -20.85 -21.27 12.79
N SER A 455 -21.00 -19.97 13.08
CA SER A 455 -20.86 -18.86 12.13
C SER A 455 -19.45 -18.27 12.06
N GLU A 456 -18.54 -18.60 12.99
CA GLU A 456 -17.25 -17.92 13.19
C GLU A 456 -16.06 -18.74 12.70
N GLN A 457 -15.94 -18.80 11.36
CA GLN A 457 -14.82 -19.34 10.58
C GLN A 457 -14.56 -20.85 10.73
N ILE A 458 -14.62 -21.56 9.60
CA ILE A 458 -14.43 -23.03 9.54
C ILE A 458 -13.05 -23.39 8.95
N ALA A 459 -12.34 -22.40 8.40
CA ALA A 459 -11.03 -22.58 7.78
C ALA A 459 -9.95 -21.85 8.56
N GLU A 460 -8.89 -22.56 8.93
CA GLU A 460 -7.72 -21.97 9.57
C GLU A 460 -6.84 -21.27 8.52
N GLY A 461 -6.46 -20.02 8.78
CA GLY A 461 -5.55 -19.27 7.93
C GLY A 461 -4.09 -19.55 8.28
N VAL A 462 -3.27 -19.86 7.30
CA VAL A 462 -1.83 -20.11 7.45
C VAL A 462 -1.08 -19.03 6.69
N TYR A 463 -0.12 -18.36 7.33
CA TYR A 463 0.60 -17.24 6.73
C TYR A 463 2.12 -17.37 6.86
N VAL A 464 2.83 -16.92 5.82
CA VAL A 464 4.25 -16.58 5.87
C VAL A 464 4.39 -15.09 5.53
N SER A 465 4.73 -14.28 6.53
CA SER A 465 4.87 -12.83 6.42
C SER A 465 6.31 -12.37 6.17
N ASN A 466 7.31 -13.23 6.45
CA ASN A 466 8.70 -12.92 6.17
C ASN A 466 9.52 -14.17 5.89
N PHE A 467 10.28 -14.15 4.81
CA PHE A 467 11.25 -15.18 4.42
C PHE A 467 12.40 -14.49 3.67
N THR A 468 13.56 -15.13 3.61
CA THR A 468 14.73 -14.64 2.87
C THR A 468 15.42 -15.79 2.17
N ASP A 469 15.74 -15.62 0.90
CA ASP A 469 16.65 -16.47 0.16
C ASP A 469 17.70 -15.54 -0.50
N PRO A 470 19.01 -15.73 -0.27
CA PRO A 470 20.05 -14.84 -0.79
C PRO A 470 20.43 -15.15 -2.25
N ASP A 471 20.10 -16.33 -2.75
CA ASP A 471 20.58 -16.87 -4.03
C ASP A 471 19.44 -17.01 -5.06
N ASP A 472 18.19 -17.25 -4.62
CA ASP A 472 17.01 -17.42 -5.47
C ASP A 472 15.89 -16.36 -5.24
N PRO A 473 15.33 -15.75 -6.31
CA PRO A 473 14.24 -14.77 -6.18
C PRO A 473 12.91 -15.43 -5.78
N ILE A 474 12.07 -14.69 -5.04
CA ILE A 474 10.74 -15.13 -4.53
C ILE A 474 9.90 -15.95 -5.51
N GLY A 475 9.84 -15.56 -6.79
CA GLY A 475 9.02 -16.22 -7.81
C GLY A 475 9.48 -17.64 -8.19
N ASN A 476 10.70 -18.02 -7.80
CA ASN A 476 11.26 -19.35 -8.01
C ASN A 476 11.03 -20.29 -6.81
N LEU A 477 10.65 -19.75 -5.65
CA LEU A 477 10.44 -20.50 -4.42
C LEU A 477 9.04 -21.13 -4.39
N LYS A 478 8.94 -22.32 -3.79
CA LYS A 478 7.67 -23.05 -3.63
C LYS A 478 7.27 -23.09 -2.16
N PHE A 479 6.17 -22.44 -1.82
CA PHE A 479 5.59 -22.44 -0.48
C PHE A 479 4.46 -23.46 -0.39
N GLY A 480 4.46 -24.27 0.66
CA GLY A 480 3.39 -25.22 0.97
C GLY A 480 3.32 -25.51 2.45
N PHE A 481 2.23 -26.13 2.90
CA PHE A 481 2.11 -26.59 4.27
C PHE A 481 1.44 -27.95 4.34
N THR A 482 1.75 -28.71 5.38
CA THR A 482 0.97 -29.88 5.80
C THR A 482 0.41 -29.65 7.19
N TRP A 483 -0.67 -30.34 7.54
CA TRP A 483 -1.22 -30.32 8.88
C TRP A 483 -1.58 -31.73 9.32
N LYS A 484 -1.51 -31.99 10.63
CA LYS A 484 -1.82 -33.29 11.23
C LYS A 484 -2.40 -33.14 12.62
N LEU A 485 -3.45 -33.91 12.90
CA LEU A 485 -4.05 -34.06 14.22
C LEU A 485 -3.32 -35.11 15.07
N ASP A 486 -3.20 -34.82 16.36
CA ASP A 486 -2.65 -35.73 17.36
C ASP A 486 -3.61 -36.86 17.78
N THR A 487 -4.93 -36.63 17.68
CA THR A 487 -5.99 -37.55 18.14
C THR A 487 -6.04 -38.89 17.41
N ASP A 488 -5.91 -38.86 16.07
CA ASP A 488 -6.00 -40.05 15.21
C ASP A 488 -5.06 -40.01 13.99
N GLY A 489 -4.23 -38.97 13.88
CA GLY A 489 -3.29 -38.82 12.78
C GLY A 489 -3.88 -38.31 11.46
N THR A 490 -5.18 -37.94 11.43
CA THR A 490 -5.82 -37.28 10.28
C THR A 490 -4.99 -36.07 9.85
N SER A 491 -4.74 -35.96 8.55
CA SER A 491 -3.82 -34.96 7.99
C SER A 491 -4.29 -34.46 6.62
N GLY A 492 -3.71 -33.32 6.22
CA GLY A 492 -3.91 -32.74 4.90
C GLY A 492 -2.74 -31.85 4.51
N ALA A 493 -2.83 -31.25 3.32
CA ALA A 493 -1.82 -30.35 2.79
C ALA A 493 -2.48 -29.23 1.97
N GLY A 494 -1.79 -28.10 1.86
CA GLY A 494 -2.20 -26.96 1.05
C GLY A 494 -1.00 -26.22 0.45
N GLY A 495 -1.28 -25.46 -0.60
CA GLY A 495 -0.34 -24.47 -1.14
C GLY A 495 -0.66 -23.08 -0.59
N PHE A 496 0.31 -22.17 -0.70
CA PHE A 496 0.07 -20.75 -0.46
C PHE A 496 -0.21 -20.01 -1.77
N GLN A 497 -0.95 -18.91 -1.67
CA GLN A 497 -1.11 -17.90 -2.71
C GLN A 497 -0.51 -16.59 -2.21
N LEU A 498 0.19 -15.86 -3.08
CA LEU A 498 0.75 -14.55 -2.74
C LEU A 498 -0.31 -13.46 -2.91
N GLY A 499 -0.68 -12.79 -1.82
CA GLY A 499 -1.59 -11.65 -1.80
C GLY A 499 -1.09 -10.59 -0.84
N ASP A 500 -1.11 -9.32 -1.25
CA ASP A 500 -0.70 -8.17 -0.43
C ASP A 500 0.70 -8.30 0.22
N GLY A 501 1.62 -9.01 -0.46
CA GLY A 501 2.99 -9.28 0.01
C GLY A 501 3.13 -10.44 1.00
N ILE A 502 2.01 -11.06 1.41
CA ILE A 502 1.97 -12.19 2.35
C ILE A 502 1.62 -13.46 1.56
N TRP A 503 2.31 -14.55 1.86
CA TRP A 503 1.88 -15.87 1.40
C TRP A 503 0.79 -16.38 2.33
N ALA A 504 -0.43 -16.54 1.82
CA ALA A 504 -1.59 -17.03 2.58
C ALA A 504 -2.09 -18.37 2.02
N GLY A 505 -2.41 -19.30 2.91
CA GLY A 505 -3.08 -20.57 2.62
C GLY A 505 -4.17 -20.83 3.65
N SER A 506 -5.03 -21.81 3.42
CA SER A 506 -6.01 -22.22 4.42
C SER A 506 -6.34 -23.70 4.36
N PHE A 507 -6.77 -24.27 5.49
CA PHE A 507 -7.25 -25.65 5.55
C PHE A 507 -8.50 -25.78 6.41
N LEU A 508 -9.24 -26.86 6.14
CA LEU A 508 -10.45 -27.26 6.85
C LEU A 508 -10.16 -28.56 7.59
N VAL A 509 -10.57 -28.67 8.85
CA VAL A 509 -10.58 -29.94 9.56
C VAL A 509 -11.98 -30.56 9.47
N PRO A 510 -12.16 -31.68 8.75
CA PRO A 510 -13.47 -32.34 8.67
C PRO A 510 -13.84 -32.93 10.04
N TYR A 511 -15.11 -32.83 10.42
CA TYR A 511 -15.61 -33.47 11.63
C TYR A 511 -15.41 -35.00 11.59
N ALA A 512 -14.87 -35.56 12.68
CA ALA A 512 -14.91 -36.99 12.97
C ALA A 512 -15.33 -37.24 14.42
N ALA A 513 -15.93 -38.41 14.68
CA ALA A 513 -16.34 -38.79 16.03
C ALA A 513 -15.15 -38.87 17.03
N SER A 514 -13.95 -39.18 16.51
CA SER A 514 -12.67 -39.14 17.23
C SER A 514 -12.25 -37.73 17.68
N HIS A 515 -12.77 -36.68 17.06
CA HIS A 515 -12.40 -35.27 17.32
C HIS A 515 -13.41 -34.54 18.22
N THR A 516 -14.43 -35.23 18.74
CA THR A 516 -15.51 -34.63 19.55
C THR A 516 -15.05 -33.92 20.84
N LYS A 517 -13.81 -34.18 21.30
CA LYS A 517 -13.17 -33.53 22.46
C LYS A 517 -12.17 -32.43 22.07
N GLY A 518 -12.05 -32.10 20.78
CA GLY A 518 -10.95 -31.28 20.27
C GLY A 518 -9.65 -32.08 20.16
N GLY A 519 -8.53 -31.37 20.09
CA GLY A 519 -7.18 -31.95 19.93
C GLY A 519 -6.13 -30.89 19.61
N THR A 520 -4.94 -31.30 19.18
CA THR A 520 -3.90 -30.40 18.68
C THR A 520 -3.71 -30.58 17.18
N VAL A 521 -3.87 -29.50 16.41
CA VAL A 521 -3.39 -29.45 15.03
C VAL A 521 -1.92 -29.03 15.05
N THR A 522 -1.05 -29.87 14.51
CA THR A 522 0.34 -29.50 14.18
C THR A 522 0.40 -29.12 12.71
N VAL A 523 0.88 -27.92 12.38
CA VAL A 523 1.01 -27.40 11.02
C VAL A 523 2.49 -27.26 10.69
N ASP A 524 2.96 -27.93 9.65
CA ASP A 524 4.33 -27.88 9.13
C ASP A 524 4.34 -27.02 7.86
N ILE A 525 4.86 -25.79 7.99
CA ILE A 525 4.94 -24.79 6.92
C ILE A 525 6.32 -24.86 6.29
N PHE A 526 6.40 -25.00 4.97
CA PHE A 526 7.67 -25.18 4.29
C PHE A 526 7.85 -24.31 3.04
N VAL A 527 9.12 -24.00 2.77
CA VAL A 527 9.58 -23.35 1.53
C VAL A 527 10.69 -24.20 0.91
N THR A 528 10.65 -24.36 -0.41
CA THR A 528 11.64 -25.12 -1.19
C THR A 528 12.14 -24.28 -2.36
N ASP A 529 13.46 -24.23 -2.54
CA ASP A 529 14.13 -23.54 -3.65
C ASP A 529 14.24 -24.42 -4.93
N PRO A 530 14.71 -23.88 -6.07
CA PRO A 530 14.96 -24.64 -7.31
C PRO A 530 16.07 -25.70 -7.20
N ALA A 531 17.01 -25.56 -6.26
CA ALA A 531 18.04 -26.55 -5.99
C ALA A 531 17.51 -27.74 -5.16
N GLY A 532 16.30 -27.63 -4.62
CA GLY A 532 15.64 -28.62 -3.79
C GLY A 532 15.98 -28.52 -2.30
N ASN A 533 16.66 -27.46 -1.83
CA ASN A 533 16.80 -27.24 -0.40
C ASN A 533 15.46 -26.79 0.16
N ARG A 534 15.09 -27.33 1.33
CA ARG A 534 13.83 -27.07 2.02
C ARG A 534 14.09 -26.55 3.43
N ARG A 535 13.23 -25.63 3.88
CA ARG A 535 13.07 -25.26 5.30
C ARG A 535 11.63 -25.37 5.75
N ASP A 536 11.50 -25.59 7.05
CA ASP A 536 10.28 -26.00 7.73
C ASP A 536 10.11 -25.16 9.01
N VAL A 537 8.88 -24.76 9.30
CA VAL A 537 8.47 -24.12 10.55
C VAL A 537 7.22 -24.84 11.05
N ILE A 538 7.31 -25.42 12.25
CA ILE A 538 6.23 -26.19 12.86
C ILE A 538 5.48 -25.28 13.84
N LEU A 539 4.21 -25.03 13.53
CA LEU A 539 3.26 -24.34 14.39
C LEU A 539 2.26 -25.33 15.00
N LYS A 540 1.60 -24.93 16.09
CA LYS A 540 0.55 -25.71 16.74
C LYS A 540 -0.61 -24.82 17.13
N THR A 541 -1.83 -25.33 16.96
CA THR A 541 -3.08 -24.69 17.37
C THR A 541 -4.04 -25.74 17.93
N ALA A 542 -5.04 -25.32 18.70
CA ALA A 542 -6.05 -26.23 19.23
C ALA A 542 -7.14 -26.50 18.18
N LEU A 543 -7.69 -27.71 18.17
CA LEU A 543 -8.95 -28.02 17.50
C LEU A 543 -10.10 -27.86 18.51
N ASP A 544 -11.15 -27.13 18.15
CA ASP A 544 -12.32 -26.98 19.00
C ASP A 544 -13.07 -28.30 19.19
N ALA A 545 -13.67 -28.47 20.37
CA ALA A 545 -14.48 -29.63 20.68
C ALA A 545 -15.82 -29.53 19.97
N CYS A 546 -16.10 -30.45 19.06
CA CYS A 546 -17.33 -30.43 18.27
C CYS A 546 -18.35 -31.46 18.76
N VAL A 547 -19.46 -31.00 19.34
CA VAL A 547 -20.63 -31.85 19.60
C VAL A 547 -21.69 -31.54 18.56
N ILE A 548 -22.00 -32.51 17.70
CA ILE A 548 -23.07 -32.35 16.72
C ILE A 548 -24.45 -32.54 17.38
N ARG A 549 -25.39 -31.68 17.01
CA ARG A 549 -26.84 -31.93 17.14
C ARG A 549 -27.52 -31.76 15.78
N GLY A 550 -28.55 -32.57 15.55
CA GLY A 550 -29.46 -32.48 14.39
C GLY A 550 -30.76 -31.77 14.75
#